data_AF-A0A420SMF0-F1
#
_entry.id   AF-A0A420SMF0-F1
#
_cell.length_a   1.000
_cell.length_b   1.000
_cell.length_c   1.000
_cell.angle_alpha   90.00
_cell.angle_beta   90.00
_cell.angle_gamma   90.00
#
_symmetry.space_group_name_H-M   'P 1'
#
loop_
_entity.id
_entity.type
_entity.pdbx_description
1 polymer ?
#
loop_
_entity_poly.entity_id
_entity_poly.type
_entity_poly.pdbx_seq_one_letter_code
_entity_poly.pdbx_strand_id
1 'polypeptide(L)'
;MASRISNEFNQDVYLDIVMTLWSWDVSQSCNERRPHACIHQRCIGGRIPQLQRYFAYYKAIVSTYMDATPAKERRIETHEDLFQVVSILKSNPDATLSELCRLTRGNTNSQQRDRTSHVDAVALGVKALLMIDPSALHHSSDRLEKGTYRIHWKEDVPLSKYIQDSFPLGNHNILSYNNSELFANIKKDLRAVNLKKRLAITIRATSDIRNHLHFDRKNNYLEVYHYTSFLKEQLRVTRDIGDCSSPSSSLKR
;
A
#
# COMPACT_ATOMS: atom_id res chain seq x y z
N MET A 1 -9.00 17.95 -20.73
CA MET A 1 -8.13 16.97 -21.43
C MET A 1 -7.57 16.07 -20.35
N ALA A 2 -8.02 14.82 -20.26
CA ALA A 2 -7.49 13.90 -19.27
C ALA A 2 -6.09 13.46 -19.73
N SER A 3 -5.07 13.74 -18.93
CA SER A 3 -3.70 13.40 -19.27
C SER A 3 -3.42 11.92 -19.02
N ARG A 4 -2.69 11.30 -19.95
CA ARG A 4 -2.30 9.89 -19.86
C ARG A 4 -1.41 9.68 -18.64
N ILE A 5 -1.68 8.62 -17.88
CA ILE A 5 -1.00 8.28 -16.61
C ILE A 5 0.52 8.11 -16.73
N SER A 6 1.05 7.91 -17.95
CA SER A 6 2.47 7.66 -18.19
C SER A 6 3.34 8.92 -18.25
N ASN A 7 2.76 10.11 -18.49
CA ASN A 7 3.53 11.29 -18.92
C ASN A 7 3.51 12.48 -17.96
N GLU A 8 2.72 12.47 -16.88
CA GLU A 8 2.52 13.67 -16.05
C GLU A 8 2.65 13.41 -14.54
N PHE A 9 3.79 12.90 -14.09
CA PHE A 9 4.13 12.97 -12.66
C PHE A 9 4.62 14.39 -12.33
N ASN A 10 3.67 15.31 -12.14
CA ASN A 10 3.92 16.70 -11.74
C ASN A 10 3.47 16.94 -10.29
N GLN A 11 3.68 18.16 -9.79
CA GLN A 11 3.33 18.52 -8.42
C GLN A 11 1.83 18.45 -8.15
N ASP A 12 0.98 18.70 -9.16
CA ASP A 12 -0.47 18.64 -9.03
C ASP A 12 -0.94 17.19 -8.85
N VAL A 13 -0.40 16.24 -9.61
CA VAL A 13 -0.69 14.81 -9.42
C VAL A 13 -0.27 14.32 -8.03
N TYR A 14 0.84 14.81 -7.48
CA TYR A 14 1.21 14.47 -6.10
C TYR A 14 0.22 15.01 -5.08
N LEU A 15 -0.35 16.19 -5.30
CA LEU A 15 -1.42 16.74 -4.47
C LEU A 15 -2.69 15.88 -4.57
N ASP A 16 -3.08 15.49 -5.78
CA ASP A 16 -4.27 14.65 -5.99
C ASP A 16 -4.10 13.29 -5.31
N ILE A 17 -2.92 12.66 -5.44
CA ILE A 17 -2.59 11.40 -4.74
C ILE A 17 -2.79 11.53 -3.23
N VAL A 18 -2.22 12.58 -2.61
CA VAL A 18 -2.32 12.73 -1.14
C VAL A 18 -3.75 13.05 -0.70
N MET A 19 -4.51 13.78 -1.51
CA MET A 19 -5.92 14.08 -1.27
C MET A 19 -6.79 12.82 -1.37
N THR A 20 -6.61 12.00 -2.40
CA THR A 20 -7.37 10.75 -2.58
C THR A 20 -7.07 9.74 -1.48
N LEU A 21 -5.80 9.56 -1.13
CA LEU A 21 -5.39 8.53 -0.17
C LEU A 21 -5.73 8.90 1.26
N TRP A 22 -5.38 10.11 1.68
CA TRP A 22 -5.41 10.53 3.08
C TRP A 22 -6.42 11.62 3.37
N SER A 23 -7.29 11.95 2.42
CA SER A 23 -8.38 12.92 2.59
C SER A 23 -7.85 14.25 3.15
N TRP A 24 -6.65 14.67 2.70
CA TRP A 24 -6.00 15.89 3.20
C TRP A 24 -6.88 17.10 2.91
N ASP A 25 -7.29 17.79 3.97
CA ASP A 25 -8.03 19.04 3.85
C ASP A 25 -7.07 20.21 3.59
N VAL A 26 -7.20 20.83 2.42
CA VAL A 26 -6.43 22.02 2.02
C VAL A 26 -6.98 23.29 2.72
N SER A 27 -8.09 23.19 3.46
CA SER A 27 -8.83 24.33 4.05
C SER A 27 -8.09 25.08 5.17
N GLN A 28 -7.02 24.53 5.75
CA GLN A 28 -6.24 25.26 6.76
C GLN A 28 -5.16 26.12 6.10
N SER A 29 -5.58 27.31 5.65
CA SER A 29 -4.77 28.54 5.54
C SER A 29 -3.36 28.37 4.96
N CYS A 30 -3.22 27.58 3.90
CA CYS A 30 -2.02 27.53 3.08
C CYS A 30 -2.44 27.81 1.64
N ASN A 31 -2.82 29.05 1.40
CA ASN A 31 -3.24 29.56 0.09
C ASN A 31 -2.10 29.58 -0.94
N GLU A 32 -0.90 29.13 -0.58
CA GLU A 32 0.18 28.97 -1.52
C GLU A 32 0.26 27.52 -1.97
N ARG A 33 -0.06 27.27 -3.25
CA ARG A 33 0.36 26.07 -4.01
C ARG A 33 1.90 25.94 -4.12
N ARG A 34 2.65 26.55 -3.19
CA ARG A 34 4.11 26.58 -3.12
C ARG A 34 4.53 25.86 -1.83
N PRO A 35 5.23 24.70 -1.91
CA PRO A 35 5.55 23.88 -0.75
C PRO A 35 6.55 24.50 0.25
N HIS A 36 7.10 25.69 -0.01
CA HIS A 36 8.38 26.12 0.56
C HIS A 36 8.29 27.06 1.77
N ALA A 37 7.11 27.59 2.12
CA ALA A 37 7.00 28.69 3.11
C ALA A 37 6.17 28.36 4.36
N CYS A 38 6.01 27.08 4.72
CA CYS A 38 5.10 26.70 5.78
C CYS A 38 5.76 25.88 6.89
N ILE A 39 5.96 26.51 8.05
CA ILE A 39 6.70 25.97 9.20
C ILE A 39 5.80 25.14 10.13
N HIS A 40 4.48 25.13 9.92
CA HIS A 40 3.57 24.36 10.77
C HIS A 40 3.67 22.85 10.50
N GLN A 41 3.79 22.04 11.56
CA GLN A 41 3.77 20.56 11.48
C GLN A 41 2.48 19.96 10.89
N ARG A 42 1.41 20.76 10.80
CA ARG A 42 0.13 20.38 10.15
C ARG A 42 0.11 20.74 8.66
N CYS A 43 1.11 21.46 8.19
CA CYS A 43 1.14 21.95 6.83
C CYS A 43 1.41 20.86 5.80
N ILE A 44 0.61 20.86 4.74
CA ILE A 44 0.69 19.94 3.60
C ILE A 44 2.03 20.09 2.87
N GLY A 45 2.48 21.34 2.64
CA GLY A 45 3.69 21.66 1.87
C GLY A 45 4.97 21.05 2.43
N GLY A 46 5.15 21.03 3.76
CA GLY A 46 6.32 20.43 4.41
C GLY A 46 6.31 18.90 4.47
N ARG A 47 5.15 18.26 4.20
CA ARG A 47 4.98 16.80 4.25
C ARG A 47 5.20 16.12 2.90
N ILE A 48 4.86 16.78 1.79
CA ILE A 48 5.05 16.27 0.43
C ILE A 48 6.52 15.84 0.17
N PRO A 49 7.55 16.63 0.54
CA PRO A 49 8.95 16.20 0.36
C PRO A 49 9.29 14.91 1.11
N GLN A 50 8.64 14.62 2.24
CA GLN A 50 8.87 13.41 3.01
C GLN A 50 8.29 12.15 2.32
N LEU A 51 7.35 12.33 1.39
CA LEU A 51 6.67 11.28 0.64
C LEU A 51 7.34 10.94 -0.70
N GLN A 52 8.49 11.53 -1.02
CA GLN A 52 9.21 11.28 -2.28
C GLN A 52 9.41 9.78 -2.59
N ARG A 53 9.73 8.96 -1.57
CA ARG A 53 9.85 7.51 -1.75
C ARG A 53 8.52 6.88 -2.16
N TYR A 54 7.43 7.27 -1.51
CA TYR A 54 6.11 6.76 -1.87
C TYR A 54 5.73 7.16 -3.30
N PHE A 55 6.00 8.40 -3.73
CA PHE A 55 5.76 8.81 -5.12
C PHE A 55 6.59 8.01 -6.13
N ALA A 56 7.85 7.69 -5.80
CA ALA A 56 8.66 6.81 -6.63
C ALA A 56 8.08 5.38 -6.70
N TYR A 57 7.56 4.85 -5.59
CA TYR A 57 6.84 3.57 -5.57
C TYR A 57 5.56 3.61 -6.41
N TYR A 58 4.74 4.66 -6.24
CA TYR A 58 3.50 4.85 -6.98
C TYR A 58 3.77 4.90 -8.49
N LYS A 59 4.79 5.66 -8.90
CA LYS A 59 5.25 5.68 -10.30
C LYS A 59 5.64 4.29 -10.79
N ALA A 60 6.41 3.53 -9.99
CA ALA A 60 6.87 2.19 -10.38
C ALA A 60 5.71 1.19 -10.56
N ILE A 61 4.71 1.17 -9.67
CA ILE A 61 3.56 0.26 -9.80
C ILE A 61 2.68 0.61 -11.00
N VAL A 62 2.51 1.90 -11.28
CA VAL A 62 1.77 2.39 -12.45
C VAL A 62 2.50 2.00 -13.73
N SER A 63 3.81 2.25 -13.82
CA SER A 63 4.62 1.84 -14.97
C SER A 63 4.56 0.33 -15.19
N THR A 64 4.69 -0.46 -14.14
CA THR A 64 4.59 -1.93 -14.23
C THR A 64 3.23 -2.38 -14.78
N TYR A 65 2.13 -1.75 -14.34
CA TYR A 65 0.78 -2.06 -14.84
C TYR A 65 0.62 -1.66 -16.32
N MET A 66 1.17 -0.49 -16.72
CA MET A 66 1.18 -0.05 -18.12
C MET A 66 1.95 -1.02 -19.02
N ASP A 67 3.11 -1.48 -18.56
CA ASP A 67 3.98 -2.37 -19.34
C ASP A 67 3.40 -3.79 -19.45
N ALA A 68 2.76 -4.28 -18.38
CA ALA A 68 2.18 -5.61 -18.34
C ALA A 68 0.84 -5.73 -19.10
N THR A 69 0.08 -4.64 -19.22
CA THR A 69 -1.28 -4.67 -19.78
C THR A 69 -1.32 -4.01 -21.17
N PRO A 70 -1.80 -4.70 -22.23
CA PRO A 70 -1.98 -4.10 -23.55
C PRO A 70 -2.93 -2.89 -23.52
N ALA A 71 -2.65 -1.85 -24.32
CA ALA A 71 -3.43 -0.60 -24.30
C ALA A 71 -4.94 -0.78 -24.52
N LYS A 72 -5.37 -1.79 -25.28
CA LYS A 72 -6.79 -2.08 -25.56
C LYS A 72 -7.52 -2.76 -24.39
N GLU A 73 -6.76 -3.30 -23.45
CA GLU A 73 -7.25 -4.06 -22.30
C GLU A 73 -7.11 -3.25 -21.01
N ARG A 74 -6.38 -2.13 -21.01
CA ARG A 74 -6.19 -1.27 -19.83
C ARG A 74 -7.52 -0.68 -19.37
N ARG A 75 -7.77 -0.77 -18.06
CA ARG A 75 -8.90 -0.12 -17.39
C ARG A 75 -8.53 1.19 -16.72
N ILE A 76 -7.26 1.35 -16.41
CA ILE A 76 -6.71 2.57 -15.85
C ILE A 76 -5.85 3.18 -16.96
N GLU A 77 -6.25 4.34 -17.46
CA GLU A 77 -5.49 5.11 -18.46
C GLU A 77 -4.95 6.42 -17.89
N THR A 78 -5.58 6.91 -16.82
CA THR A 78 -5.32 8.18 -16.16
C THR A 78 -5.13 7.98 -14.65
N HIS A 79 -4.54 8.98 -13.98
CA HIS A 79 -4.46 8.98 -12.51
C HIS A 79 -5.86 9.00 -11.88
N GLU A 80 -6.79 9.72 -12.51
CA GLU A 80 -8.17 9.83 -12.09
C GLU A 80 -8.88 8.46 -12.06
N ASP A 81 -8.65 7.60 -13.07
CA ASP A 81 -9.23 6.24 -13.07
C ASP A 81 -8.74 5.44 -11.85
N LEU A 82 -7.45 5.53 -11.51
CA LEU A 82 -6.89 4.88 -10.33
C LEU A 82 -7.46 5.49 -9.05
N PHE A 83 -7.69 6.80 -9.00
CA PHE A 83 -8.31 7.45 -7.84
C PHE A 83 -9.77 7.02 -7.66
N GLN A 84 -10.52 6.82 -8.74
CA GLN A 84 -11.87 6.26 -8.70
C GLN A 84 -11.86 4.84 -8.14
N VAL A 85 -10.92 3.99 -8.59
CA VAL A 85 -10.74 2.64 -8.02
C VAL A 85 -10.44 2.71 -6.53
N VAL A 86 -9.51 3.58 -6.10
CA VAL A 86 -9.20 3.78 -4.68
C VAL A 86 -10.42 4.24 -3.89
N SER A 87 -11.21 5.17 -4.42
CA SER A 87 -12.44 5.65 -3.79
C SER A 87 -13.50 4.55 -3.63
N ILE A 88 -13.64 3.67 -4.64
CA ILE A 88 -14.50 2.48 -4.56
C ILE A 88 -14.02 1.53 -3.46
N LEU A 89 -12.71 1.28 -3.36
CA LEU A 89 -12.13 0.42 -2.32
C LEU A 89 -12.39 0.96 -0.91
N LYS A 90 -12.19 2.27 -0.71
CA LYS A 90 -12.44 2.95 0.56
C LYS A 90 -13.92 2.93 0.95
N SER A 91 -14.81 3.11 -0.04
CA SER A 91 -16.27 3.16 0.20
C SER A 91 -16.89 1.77 0.45
N ASN A 92 -16.27 0.70 -0.05
CA ASN A 92 -16.80 -0.66 -0.02
C ASN A 92 -15.79 -1.68 0.57
N PRO A 93 -15.28 -1.48 1.79
CA PRO A 93 -14.24 -2.34 2.33
C PRO A 93 -14.74 -3.77 2.62
N ASP A 94 -16.04 -3.96 2.80
CA ASP A 94 -16.64 -5.27 3.05
C ASP A 94 -17.13 -5.96 1.77
N ALA A 95 -16.93 -5.34 0.60
CA ALA A 95 -17.19 -5.97 -0.68
C ALA A 95 -16.10 -6.98 -1.03
N THR A 96 -16.52 -8.07 -1.65
CA THR A 96 -15.64 -9.11 -2.19
C THR A 96 -14.85 -8.61 -3.40
N LEU A 97 -13.75 -9.29 -3.74
CA LEU A 97 -12.97 -8.95 -4.94
C LEU A 97 -13.84 -8.94 -6.20
N SER A 98 -14.73 -9.91 -6.37
CA SER A 98 -15.65 -9.97 -7.52
C SER A 98 -16.65 -8.83 -7.55
N GLU A 99 -17.15 -8.39 -6.39
CA GLU A 99 -18.03 -7.22 -6.31
C GLU A 99 -17.29 -5.93 -6.61
N LEU A 100 -16.06 -5.76 -6.12
CA LEU A 100 -15.23 -4.60 -6.41
C LEU A 100 -14.85 -4.52 -7.89
N CYS A 101 -14.56 -5.65 -8.53
CA CYS A 101 -14.37 -5.72 -9.98
C CYS A 101 -15.63 -5.29 -10.75
N ARG A 102 -16.82 -5.64 -10.25
CA ARG A 102 -18.09 -5.21 -10.84
C ARG A 102 -18.33 -3.71 -10.67
N LEU A 103 -18.02 -3.16 -9.49
CA LEU A 103 -18.16 -1.72 -9.21
C LEU A 103 -17.21 -0.88 -10.07
N THR A 104 -15.97 -1.33 -10.28
CA THR A 104 -14.99 -0.63 -11.13
C THR A 104 -15.31 -0.73 -12.63
N ARG A 105 -16.14 -1.68 -13.05
CA ARG A 105 -16.55 -1.84 -14.45
C ARG A 105 -17.62 -0.82 -14.91
N GLY A 106 -18.37 -0.24 -13.98
CA GLY A 106 -19.54 0.58 -14.28
C GLY A 106 -20.69 -0.20 -14.95
N ASN A 107 -21.79 0.48 -15.28
CA ASN A 107 -23.03 -0.12 -15.83
C ASN A 107 -22.93 -0.57 -17.31
N THR A 108 -21.74 -0.78 -17.87
CA THR A 108 -21.61 -1.16 -19.28
C THR A 108 -21.83 -2.67 -19.49
N ASN A 109 -22.87 -3.00 -20.26
CA ASN A 109 -23.38 -4.35 -20.58
C ASN A 109 -22.41 -5.23 -21.42
N SER A 110 -21.13 -4.88 -21.56
CA SER A 110 -20.14 -5.67 -22.30
C SER A 110 -19.67 -6.90 -21.50
N GLN A 111 -20.54 -7.92 -21.42
CA GLN A 111 -20.48 -9.00 -20.42
C GLN A 111 -19.25 -9.93 -20.40
N GLN A 112 -18.37 -9.98 -21.40
CA GLN A 112 -17.39 -11.08 -21.46
C GLN A 112 -15.91 -10.67 -21.59
N ARG A 113 -15.60 -9.43 -21.95
CA ARG A 113 -14.21 -9.05 -22.24
C ARG A 113 -13.52 -8.52 -20.99
N ASP A 114 -12.85 -9.46 -20.35
CA ASP A 114 -11.60 -9.28 -19.62
C ASP A 114 -11.70 -9.12 -18.09
N ARG A 115 -12.07 -10.23 -17.42
CA ARG A 115 -12.05 -10.33 -15.94
C ARG A 115 -10.66 -10.05 -15.36
N THR A 116 -9.61 -10.52 -16.04
CA THR A 116 -8.22 -10.39 -15.59
C THR A 116 -7.82 -8.91 -15.47
N SER A 117 -8.14 -8.11 -16.49
CA SER A 117 -7.85 -6.68 -16.47
C SER A 117 -8.53 -5.91 -15.31
N HIS A 118 -9.76 -6.30 -14.93
CA HIS A 118 -10.43 -5.71 -13.76
C HIS A 118 -9.74 -6.08 -12.45
N VAL A 119 -9.30 -7.34 -12.31
CA VAL A 119 -8.55 -7.78 -11.14
C VAL A 119 -7.23 -7.03 -11.04
N ASP A 120 -6.52 -6.81 -12.15
CA ASP A 120 -5.26 -6.07 -12.15
C ASP A 120 -5.45 -4.58 -11.81
N ALA A 121 -6.54 -3.96 -12.27
CA ALA A 121 -6.89 -2.59 -11.91
C ALA A 121 -7.21 -2.45 -10.41
N VAL A 122 -7.99 -3.38 -9.86
CA VAL A 122 -8.28 -3.45 -8.41
C VAL A 122 -7.00 -3.71 -7.62
N ALA A 123 -6.14 -4.62 -8.09
CA ALA A 123 -4.85 -4.90 -7.48
C ALA A 123 -3.92 -3.68 -7.47
N LEU A 124 -3.91 -2.88 -8.54
CA LEU A 124 -3.18 -1.62 -8.59
C LEU A 124 -3.72 -0.61 -7.57
N GLY A 125 -5.04 -0.51 -7.43
CA GLY A 125 -5.70 0.29 -6.40
C GLY A 125 -5.26 -0.09 -4.98
N VAL A 126 -5.25 -1.38 -4.67
CA VAL A 126 -4.78 -1.89 -3.37
C VAL A 126 -3.29 -1.62 -3.17
N LYS A 127 -2.44 -1.81 -4.19
CA LYS A 127 -1.01 -1.50 -4.14
C LYS A 127 -0.77 -0.02 -3.85
N ALA A 128 -1.53 0.88 -4.47
CA ALA A 128 -1.43 2.32 -4.24
C ALA A 128 -1.92 2.69 -2.83
N LEU A 129 -3.07 2.14 -2.41
CA LEU A 129 -3.73 2.50 -1.16
C LEU A 129 -3.01 1.95 0.08
N LEU A 130 -2.51 0.72 0.04
CA LEU A 130 -2.05 -0.02 1.22
C LEU A 130 -0.58 -0.45 1.16
N MET A 131 0.07 -0.31 -0.01
CA MET A 131 1.40 -0.87 -0.24
C MET A 131 1.46 -2.38 0.05
N ILE A 132 0.44 -3.10 -0.41
CA ILE A 132 0.29 -4.55 -0.33
C ILE A 132 0.09 -5.08 -1.75
N ASP A 133 0.70 -6.22 -2.10
CA ASP A 133 0.48 -6.88 -3.38
C ASP A 133 -0.59 -7.99 -3.28
N PRO A 134 -1.84 -7.77 -3.75
CA PRO A 134 -2.90 -8.79 -3.69
C PRO A 134 -2.87 -9.79 -4.85
N SER A 135 -2.03 -9.59 -5.86
CA SER A 135 -2.00 -10.42 -7.07
C SER A 135 -1.67 -11.89 -6.75
N ALA A 136 -2.22 -12.82 -7.56
CA ALA A 136 -2.00 -14.25 -7.38
C ALA A 136 -0.53 -14.65 -7.60
N LEU A 137 -0.11 -15.74 -6.94
CA LEU A 137 1.26 -16.24 -6.91
C LEU A 137 1.86 -16.49 -8.31
N HIS A 138 1.04 -16.84 -9.31
CA HIS A 138 1.50 -17.10 -10.69
C HIS A 138 1.86 -15.83 -11.48
N HIS A 139 1.42 -14.64 -11.04
CA HIS A 139 1.82 -13.37 -11.66
C HIS A 139 3.10 -12.78 -11.04
N SER A 140 3.62 -13.42 -10.00
CA SER A 140 4.88 -13.06 -9.36
C SER A 140 5.86 -14.22 -9.55
N SER A 141 6.63 -14.17 -10.65
CA SER A 141 7.58 -15.21 -11.08
C SER A 141 8.48 -15.74 -9.95
N ASP A 142 8.71 -14.94 -8.91
CA ASP A 142 9.66 -15.23 -7.84
C ASP A 142 9.05 -15.83 -6.55
N ARG A 143 7.72 -15.84 -6.36
CA ARG A 143 7.14 -16.08 -5.02
C ARG A 143 7.01 -17.55 -4.64
N LEU A 144 6.73 -18.43 -5.61
CA LEU A 144 6.65 -19.88 -5.38
C LEU A 144 8.03 -20.45 -5.02
N GLU A 145 9.09 -19.98 -5.68
CA GLU A 145 10.47 -20.45 -5.46
C GLU A 145 11.08 -19.99 -4.12
N LYS A 146 10.56 -18.87 -3.58
CA LYS A 146 10.96 -18.29 -2.29
C LYS A 146 10.24 -18.90 -1.09
N GLY A 147 9.31 -19.85 -1.30
CA GLY A 147 8.59 -20.52 -0.19
C GLY A 147 7.72 -19.60 0.65
N THR A 148 7.45 -18.38 0.16
CA THR A 148 6.62 -17.40 0.85
C THR A 148 5.15 -17.69 0.56
N TYR A 149 4.56 -18.64 1.30
CA TYR A 149 3.13 -18.89 1.24
C TYR A 149 2.41 -17.66 1.78
N ARG A 150 1.71 -16.94 0.91
CA ARG A 150 0.91 -15.78 1.31
C ARG A 150 -0.50 -15.97 0.81
N ILE A 151 -1.42 -15.48 1.62
CA ILE A 151 -2.83 -15.47 1.29
C ILE A 151 -2.98 -14.60 0.04
N HIS A 152 -3.36 -15.25 -1.06
CA HIS A 152 -3.86 -14.57 -2.23
C HIS A 152 -5.28 -14.09 -1.93
N TRP A 153 -5.63 -12.89 -2.39
CA TRP A 153 -6.97 -12.36 -2.24
C TRP A 153 -7.94 -13.08 -3.18
N LYS A 154 -8.77 -13.96 -2.61
CA LYS A 154 -9.75 -14.76 -3.36
C LYS A 154 -10.96 -13.92 -3.78
N GLU A 155 -11.59 -14.34 -4.87
CA GLU A 155 -12.76 -13.69 -5.48
C GLU A 155 -13.93 -13.43 -4.50
N ASP A 156 -14.17 -14.37 -3.59
CA ASP A 156 -15.27 -14.41 -2.63
C ASP A 156 -14.93 -13.79 -1.26
N VAL A 157 -13.70 -13.28 -1.09
CA VAL A 157 -13.23 -12.74 0.19
C VAL A 157 -13.38 -11.22 0.21
N PRO A 158 -14.03 -10.63 1.24
CA PRO A 158 -14.07 -9.18 1.44
C PRO A 158 -12.67 -8.54 1.57
N LEU A 159 -12.50 -7.30 1.10
CA LEU A 159 -11.22 -6.57 1.24
C LEU A 159 -10.80 -6.43 2.71
N SER A 160 -11.72 -6.07 3.59
CA SER A 160 -11.48 -5.90 5.03
C SER A 160 -10.97 -7.20 5.67
N LYS A 161 -11.59 -8.33 5.33
CA LYS A 161 -11.17 -9.66 5.76
C LYS A 161 -9.80 -10.05 5.20
N TYR A 162 -9.57 -9.81 3.91
CA TYR A 162 -8.27 -10.08 3.29
C TYR A 162 -7.13 -9.30 3.97
N ILE A 163 -7.37 -8.05 4.33
CA ILE A 163 -6.41 -7.23 5.09
C ILE A 163 -6.23 -7.79 6.49
N GLN A 164 -7.32 -8.12 7.19
CA GLN A 164 -7.26 -8.73 8.52
C GLN A 164 -6.39 -10.00 8.52
N ASP A 165 -6.62 -10.87 7.54
CA ASP A 165 -5.91 -12.15 7.42
C ASP A 165 -4.46 -11.97 6.91
N SER A 166 -4.14 -10.81 6.32
CA SER A 166 -2.80 -10.48 5.81
C SER A 166 -1.79 -10.10 6.91
N PHE A 167 -2.26 -9.81 8.13
CA PHE A 167 -1.42 -9.40 9.25
C PHE A 167 -1.63 -10.30 10.48
N PRO A 168 -0.57 -10.54 11.28
CA PRO A 168 -0.73 -11.29 12.52
C PRO A 168 -1.59 -10.51 13.52
N LEU A 169 -2.68 -11.11 14.01
CA LEU A 169 -3.56 -10.54 15.03
C LEU A 169 -2.99 -10.65 16.45
N GLY A 170 -2.04 -11.57 16.65
CA GLY A 170 -1.46 -11.88 17.94
C GLY A 170 -0.21 -11.07 18.23
N ASN A 171 -0.09 -10.63 19.48
CA ASN A 171 1.19 -10.22 20.04
C ASN A 171 2.11 -11.45 20.16
N HIS A 172 3.38 -11.30 19.82
CA HIS A 172 4.35 -12.35 20.11
C HIS A 172 4.52 -12.44 21.63
N ASN A 173 4.16 -13.59 22.20
CA ASN A 173 4.15 -13.88 23.65
C ASN A 173 5.41 -13.38 24.38
N ILE A 174 6.54 -13.33 23.69
CA ILE A 174 7.86 -12.99 24.26
C ILE A 174 8.32 -11.57 23.87
N LEU A 175 8.02 -11.10 22.65
CA LEU A 175 8.67 -9.90 22.09
C LEU A 175 7.78 -8.65 22.11
N SER A 176 6.47 -8.82 22.26
CA SER A 176 5.50 -7.72 22.28
C SER A 176 5.42 -6.96 23.61
N TYR A 177 5.97 -7.50 24.70
CA TYR A 177 5.91 -6.87 26.02
C TYR A 177 7.23 -6.15 26.34
N ASN A 178 7.15 -4.84 26.59
CA ASN A 178 8.33 -4.00 26.76
C ASN A 178 9.03 -4.20 28.12
N ASN A 179 8.32 -4.77 29.10
CA ASN A 179 8.73 -4.80 30.51
C ASN A 179 9.40 -6.12 30.95
N SER A 180 9.76 -7.00 30.01
CA SER A 180 10.43 -8.25 30.37
C SER A 180 11.94 -8.08 30.35
N GLU A 181 12.54 -7.87 31.52
CA GLU A 181 14.00 -7.79 31.71
C GLU A 181 14.72 -9.07 31.24
N LEU A 182 14.01 -10.20 31.23
CA LEU A 182 14.48 -11.51 30.73
C LEU A 182 15.00 -11.46 29.28
N PHE A 183 14.54 -10.50 28.48
CA PHE A 183 14.83 -10.45 27.04
C PHE A 183 15.57 -9.18 26.58
N ALA A 184 16.01 -8.33 27.51
CA ALA A 184 16.85 -7.17 27.19
C ALA A 184 18.13 -7.59 26.43
N ASN A 185 18.69 -8.76 26.76
CA ASN A 185 19.84 -9.34 26.09
C ASN A 185 19.50 -9.83 24.66
N ILE A 186 18.36 -10.49 24.47
CA ILE A 186 17.91 -10.95 23.15
C ILE A 186 17.70 -9.76 22.20
N LYS A 187 17.07 -8.67 22.65
CA LYS A 187 16.89 -7.46 21.82
C LYS A 187 18.22 -6.86 21.37
N LYS A 188 19.27 -6.92 22.20
CA LYS A 188 20.63 -6.49 21.81
C LYS A 188 21.21 -7.39 20.73
N ASP A 189 21.00 -8.70 20.82
CA ASP A 189 21.47 -9.66 19.81
C ASP A 189 20.73 -9.54 18.47
N LEU A 190 19.45 -9.13 18.50
CA LEU A 190 18.64 -8.92 17.30
C LEU A 190 18.89 -7.59 16.57
N ARG A 191 19.88 -6.79 17.01
CA ARG A 191 20.25 -5.56 16.28
C ARG A 191 20.70 -5.87 14.86
N ALA A 192 20.33 -5.04 13.91
CA ALA A 192 20.72 -5.17 12.50
C ALA A 192 22.22 -5.40 12.29
N VAL A 193 23.07 -4.72 13.07
CA VAL A 193 24.53 -4.90 13.03
C VAL A 193 24.97 -6.32 13.43
N ASN A 194 24.28 -6.93 14.39
CA ASN A 194 24.59 -8.27 14.87
C ASN A 194 24.03 -9.33 13.92
N LEU A 195 22.82 -9.14 13.39
CA LEU A 195 22.26 -9.99 12.34
C LEU A 195 23.20 -10.05 11.12
N LYS A 196 23.70 -8.89 10.69
CA LYS A 196 24.65 -8.80 9.56
C LYS A 196 26.01 -9.42 9.89
N LYS A 197 26.61 -9.08 11.04
CA LYS A 197 27.98 -9.50 11.39
C LYS A 197 28.08 -10.95 11.86
N ARG A 198 27.13 -11.42 12.67
CA ARG A 198 27.19 -12.73 13.35
C ARG A 198 26.47 -13.83 12.59
N LEU A 199 25.39 -13.49 11.89
CA LEU A 199 24.53 -14.47 11.20
C LEU A 199 24.59 -14.34 9.67
N ALA A 200 25.42 -13.43 9.16
CA ALA A 200 25.55 -13.11 7.73
C ALA A 200 24.20 -12.82 7.04
N ILE A 201 23.21 -12.32 7.80
CA ILE A 201 21.88 -12.02 7.28
C ILE A 201 21.97 -10.75 6.44
N THR A 202 21.50 -10.84 5.19
CA THR A 202 21.39 -9.68 4.30
C THR A 202 20.11 -8.91 4.62
N ILE A 203 20.20 -7.62 4.89
CA ILE A 203 19.00 -6.78 5.08
C ILE A 203 18.64 -6.15 3.74
N ARG A 204 17.42 -6.40 3.27
CA ARG A 204 16.91 -5.82 2.02
C ARG A 204 15.67 -4.97 2.28
N ALA A 205 15.52 -3.93 1.48
CA ALA A 205 14.32 -3.10 1.47
C ALA A 205 13.14 -3.86 0.87
N THR A 206 11.94 -3.63 1.37
CA THR A 206 10.69 -4.10 0.76
C THR A 206 9.65 -2.98 0.69
N SER A 207 8.81 -3.03 -0.33
CA SER A 207 7.64 -2.15 -0.49
C SER A 207 6.35 -2.77 -0.03
N ASP A 208 6.29 -4.10 0.13
CA ASP A 208 5.12 -4.77 0.68
C ASP A 208 5.22 -4.75 2.21
N ILE A 209 4.30 -4.03 2.87
CA ILE A 209 4.33 -3.89 4.34
C ILE A 209 4.20 -5.23 5.07
N ARG A 210 3.54 -6.22 4.45
CA ARG A 210 3.43 -7.58 5.01
C ARG A 210 4.77 -8.32 4.99
N ASN A 211 5.77 -7.83 4.25
CA ASN A 211 7.14 -8.36 4.27
C ASN A 211 8.00 -7.69 5.35
N HIS A 212 7.47 -6.75 6.13
CA HIS A 212 8.26 -6.15 7.20
C HIS A 212 8.69 -7.22 8.22
N LEU A 213 10.01 -7.32 8.42
CA LEU A 213 10.67 -8.31 9.27
C LEU A 213 10.46 -9.77 8.82
N HIS A 214 10.14 -9.98 7.54
CA HIS A 214 10.08 -11.31 6.96
C HIS A 214 11.50 -11.85 6.72
N PHE A 215 11.85 -12.95 7.38
CA PHE A 215 13.14 -13.62 7.24
C PHE A 215 13.03 -14.81 6.29
N ASP A 216 13.71 -14.75 5.15
CA ASP A 216 13.87 -15.86 4.23
C ASP A 216 15.11 -16.65 4.62
N ARG A 217 14.89 -17.81 5.25
CA ARG A 217 15.96 -18.70 5.70
C ARG A 217 16.75 -19.31 4.54
N LYS A 218 16.12 -19.57 3.39
CA LYS A 218 16.76 -20.22 2.24
C LYS A 218 17.81 -19.30 1.63
N ASN A 219 17.47 -18.03 1.51
CA ASN A 219 18.33 -17.01 0.90
C ASN A 219 19.08 -16.14 1.93
N ASN A 220 18.88 -16.41 3.22
CA ASN A 220 19.47 -15.72 4.37
C ASN A 220 19.34 -14.19 4.31
N TYR A 221 18.15 -13.68 3.97
CA TYR A 221 17.87 -12.25 4.01
C TYR A 221 16.65 -11.92 4.89
N LEU A 222 16.69 -10.72 5.47
CA LEU A 222 15.61 -10.11 6.22
C LEU A 222 15.07 -8.91 5.44
N GLU A 223 13.76 -8.88 5.23
CA GLU A 223 13.09 -7.78 4.57
C GLU A 223 12.67 -6.70 5.57
N VAL A 224 12.97 -5.45 5.24
CA VAL A 224 12.62 -4.29 6.07
C VAL A 224 11.85 -3.29 5.24
N TYR A 225 10.58 -3.13 5.60
CA TYR A 225 9.75 -2.07 5.04
C TYR A 225 10.31 -0.69 5.43
N HIS A 226 10.39 0.21 4.47
CA HIS A 226 11.19 1.44 4.59
C HIS A 226 10.44 2.73 4.17
N TYR A 227 9.16 2.64 3.80
CA TYR A 227 8.32 3.79 3.46
C TYR A 227 7.65 4.35 4.72
N THR A 228 8.46 4.75 5.71
CA THR A 228 7.96 5.18 7.01
C THR A 228 7.08 6.43 6.94
N SER A 229 7.32 7.33 5.98
CA SER A 229 6.45 8.50 5.75
C SER A 229 5.04 8.11 5.33
N PHE A 230 4.88 7.07 4.51
CA PHE A 230 3.56 6.55 4.14
C PHE A 230 2.80 6.05 5.39
N LEU A 231 3.46 5.26 6.24
CA LEU A 231 2.85 4.78 7.49
C LEU A 231 2.49 5.92 8.44
N LYS A 232 3.33 6.95 8.54
CA LYS A 232 3.04 8.12 9.36
C LYS A 232 1.77 8.83 8.88
N GLU A 233 1.58 8.97 7.57
CA GLU A 233 0.37 9.59 7.04
C GLU A 233 -0.87 8.70 7.22
N GLN A 234 -0.76 7.38 7.01
CA GLN A 234 -1.84 6.44 7.34
C GLN A 234 -2.29 6.56 8.80
N LEU A 235 -1.32 6.56 9.73
CA LEU A 235 -1.61 6.68 11.16
C LEU A 235 -2.20 8.05 11.53
N ARG A 236 -1.83 9.13 10.84
CA ARG A 236 -2.40 10.47 11.08
C ARG A 236 -3.88 10.52 10.74
N VAL A 237 -4.29 9.91 9.63
CA VAL A 237 -5.69 9.88 9.19
C VAL A 237 -6.58 9.14 10.21
N THR A 238 -6.04 8.10 10.85
CA THR A 238 -6.79 7.29 11.82
C THR A 238 -6.63 7.76 13.27
N ARG A 239 -5.72 8.69 13.57
CA ARG A 239 -5.34 9.04 14.96
C ARG A 239 -6.47 9.68 15.76
N ASP A 240 -7.17 10.63 15.15
CA ASP A 240 -8.07 11.55 15.85
C ASP A 240 -9.56 11.21 15.58
N ILE A 241 -9.86 10.10 14.90
CA ILE A 241 -11.18 9.83 14.30
C ILE A 241 -11.69 8.41 14.65
N GLY A 242 -12.52 8.34 15.70
CA GLY A 242 -13.45 7.23 15.96
C GLY A 242 -12.82 5.84 16.16
N ASP A 243 -13.67 4.81 16.10
CA ASP A 243 -13.26 3.41 16.27
C ASP A 243 -12.58 2.86 15.01
N CYS A 244 -11.25 2.83 15.02
CA CYS A 244 -10.41 2.18 14.01
C CYS A 244 -9.98 0.75 14.42
N SER A 245 -10.76 0.08 15.30
CA SER A 245 -10.46 -1.29 15.75
C SER A 245 -10.58 -2.35 14.64
N SER A 246 -11.23 -2.02 13.52
CA SER A 246 -11.41 -2.93 12.38
C SER A 246 -10.80 -2.37 11.10
N PRO A 247 -10.33 -3.24 10.17
CA PRO A 247 -9.93 -2.81 8.84
C PRO A 247 -11.05 -2.12 8.06
N SER A 248 -12.32 -2.56 8.23
CA SER A 248 -13.47 -1.96 7.54
C SER A 248 -13.67 -0.49 7.93
N SER A 249 -13.64 -0.17 9.23
CA SER A 249 -13.80 1.21 9.69
C SER A 249 -12.60 2.10 9.35
N SER A 250 -11.40 1.53 9.35
CA SER A 250 -10.16 2.25 9.03
C SER A 250 -10.07 2.61 7.54
N LEU A 251 -10.50 1.72 6.64
CA LEU A 251 -10.45 1.94 5.18
C LEU A 251 -11.40 3.01 4.67
N LYS A 252 -12.52 3.27 5.37
CA LYS A 252 -13.52 4.28 4.98
C LYS A 252 -13.04 5.73 5.16
N ARG A 253 -11.81 5.94 5.65
CA ARG A 253 -11.24 7.26 5.97
C ARG A 253 -10.38 7.78 4.85
#